data_AF-A0A543K7L8-F1
#
_entry.id   AF-A0A543K7L8-F1
#
_cell.length_a   1.000
_cell.length_b   1.000
_cell.length_c   1.000
_cell.angle_alpha   90.00
_cell.angle_beta   90.00
_cell.angle_gamma   90.00
#
_symmetry.space_group_name_H-M   'P 1'
#
loop_
_entity.id
_entity.type
_entity.pdbx_description
1 polymer ?
#
loop_
_entity_poly.entity_id
_entity_poly.type
_entity_poly.pdbx_seq_one_letter_code
_entity_poly.pdbx_strand_id
1 'polypeptide(L)'
;MTVTIVGVLLAGCTGDAADAGPTGQAAPTGRILQGGAPGEANTTLTAFPEMPDLVVEEDLDFLRGMLLHHAQALEMTALVPERGASEEVALFAERMQLSQEGEIELMQDWLRERGEPVFDLGSPGGHAHGDGEPMPGILTDAQMAELRAAEGEEFDTLFLQYMYMHHEGALVMVDELFTAEAGQDSWVFNIAKEVDSDQRIEMDRMLAMLAERGAQPFTIGG
;
A
#
# COMPACT_ATOMS: atom_id res chain seq x y z
N MET A 1 -34.15 10.44 66.81
CA MET A 1 -35.35 11.23 66.50
C MET A 1 -35.54 11.22 65.00
N THR A 2 -36.77 10.88 64.62
CA THR A 2 -37.38 10.81 63.29
C THR A 2 -37.05 11.98 62.36
N VAL A 3 -36.72 11.70 61.10
CA VAL A 3 -36.99 12.60 59.97
C VAL A 3 -37.86 11.86 58.98
N THR A 4 -39.03 12.45 58.76
CA THR A 4 -40.15 12.03 57.94
C THR A 4 -39.81 12.09 56.45
N ILE A 5 -39.98 10.99 55.72
CA ILE A 5 -39.97 10.98 54.26
C ILE A 5 -41.42 11.18 53.79
N VAL A 6 -41.64 12.26 53.04
CA VAL A 6 -42.90 12.53 52.32
C VAL A 6 -42.91 11.68 51.06
N GLY A 7 -43.94 10.85 50.92
CA GLY A 7 -44.24 10.14 49.69
C GLY A 7 -45.03 11.01 48.72
N VAL A 8 -44.66 10.96 47.44
CA VAL A 8 -45.54 11.26 46.32
C VAL A 8 -45.55 10.03 45.42
N LEU A 9 -46.73 9.44 45.27
CA LEU A 9 -47.05 8.38 44.33
C LEU A 9 -47.41 9.01 42.98
N LEU A 10 -46.72 8.59 41.91
CA LEU A 10 -47.22 8.72 40.55
C LEU A 10 -47.13 7.37 39.85
N ALA A 11 -48.25 6.99 39.26
CA ALA A 11 -48.55 5.70 38.67
C ALA A 11 -47.67 5.38 37.46
N GLY A 12 -47.11 4.16 37.43
CA GLY A 12 -46.51 3.55 36.25
C GLY A 12 -47.32 2.33 35.85
N CYS A 13 -47.86 2.34 34.64
CA CYS A 13 -48.65 1.26 34.05
C CYS A 13 -47.82 -0.01 33.88
N THR A 14 -48.48 -1.15 34.09
CA THR A 14 -47.98 -2.49 33.83
C THR A 14 -47.71 -2.69 32.33
N GLY A 15 -46.49 -3.07 31.99
CA GLY A 15 -46.12 -3.60 30.68
C GLY A 15 -45.25 -4.82 30.92
N ASP A 16 -45.80 -5.99 30.60
CA ASP A 16 -45.17 -7.30 30.73
C ASP A 16 -43.91 -7.40 29.86
N ALA A 17 -43.00 -8.28 30.25
CA ALA A 17 -41.66 -8.40 29.71
C ALA A 17 -41.66 -8.76 28.21
N ALA A 18 -40.84 -8.05 27.43
CA ALA A 18 -40.40 -8.50 26.12
C ALA A 18 -38.87 -8.56 26.10
N ASP A 19 -38.41 -9.78 25.89
CA ASP A 19 -37.04 -10.24 25.70
C ASP A 19 -36.32 -9.42 24.60
N ALA A 20 -35.20 -8.79 24.95
CA ALA A 20 -34.37 -8.05 23.99
C ALA A 20 -33.37 -9.02 23.34
N GLY A 21 -33.80 -9.66 22.25
CA GLY A 21 -32.91 -10.37 21.33
C GLY A 21 -32.03 -9.41 20.51
N PRO A 22 -30.91 -9.90 19.93
CA PRO A 22 -29.95 -9.05 19.23
C PRO A 22 -30.55 -8.49 17.94
N THR A 23 -30.40 -7.19 17.72
CA THR A 23 -30.79 -6.51 16.49
C THR A 23 -29.88 -6.93 15.34
N GLY A 24 -30.31 -7.92 14.55
CA GLY A 24 -29.75 -8.19 13.24
C GLY A 24 -30.13 -7.07 12.28
N GLN A 25 -29.14 -6.43 11.65
CA GLN A 25 -29.37 -5.54 10.52
C GLN A 25 -30.08 -6.30 9.41
N ALA A 26 -31.24 -5.80 8.98
CA ALA A 26 -31.97 -6.35 7.84
C ALA A 26 -31.12 -6.17 6.58
N ALA A 27 -30.83 -7.26 5.89
CA ALA A 27 -30.14 -7.25 4.61
C ALA A 27 -30.93 -6.41 3.57
N PRO A 28 -30.26 -5.65 2.68
CA PRO A 28 -30.94 -4.88 1.66
C PRO A 28 -31.70 -5.83 0.72
N THR A 29 -33.02 -5.65 0.59
CA THR A 29 -33.88 -6.47 -0.29
C THR A 29 -33.83 -6.03 -1.77
N GLY A 30 -32.67 -5.58 -2.24
CA GLY A 30 -32.50 -5.07 -3.60
C GLY A 30 -32.62 -6.20 -4.62
N ARG A 31 -33.66 -6.17 -5.46
CA ARG A 31 -33.78 -7.06 -6.63
C ARG A 31 -32.97 -6.48 -7.78
N ILE A 32 -32.01 -7.25 -8.29
CA ILE A 32 -31.19 -6.86 -9.45
C ILE A 32 -31.69 -7.64 -10.67
N LEU A 33 -31.91 -6.93 -11.78
CA LEU A 33 -32.24 -7.54 -13.06
C LEU A 33 -30.95 -7.75 -13.85
N GLN A 34 -30.48 -8.99 -13.93
CA GLN A 34 -29.36 -9.36 -14.79
C GLN A 34 -29.89 -9.57 -16.22
N GLY A 35 -29.38 -8.77 -17.16
CA GLY A 35 -29.72 -8.89 -18.57
C GLY A 35 -29.19 -10.20 -19.16
N GLY A 36 -30.02 -10.90 -19.93
CA GLY A 36 -29.59 -12.07 -20.72
C GLY A 36 -28.85 -11.65 -22.00
N ALA A 37 -28.28 -12.63 -22.71
CA ALA A 37 -27.73 -12.40 -24.06
C ALA A 37 -28.83 -11.95 -25.05
N PRO A 38 -28.49 -11.40 -26.23
CA PRO A 38 -29.48 -11.01 -27.23
C PRO A 38 -30.41 -12.18 -27.62
N GLY A 39 -31.69 -12.07 -27.24
CA GLY A 39 -32.71 -13.10 -27.48
C GLY A 39 -33.05 -13.98 -26.27
N GLU A 40 -32.36 -13.80 -25.13
CA GLU A 40 -32.64 -14.51 -23.89
C GLU A 40 -33.40 -13.66 -22.87
N ALA A 41 -34.10 -14.32 -21.95
CA ALA A 41 -34.86 -13.66 -20.90
C ALA A 41 -33.94 -13.18 -19.76
N ASN A 42 -34.30 -12.06 -19.14
CA ASN A 42 -33.58 -11.53 -17.98
C ASN A 42 -33.80 -12.42 -16.75
N THR A 43 -32.78 -12.50 -15.90
CA THR A 43 -32.86 -13.20 -14.61
C THR A 43 -32.93 -12.18 -13.48
N THR A 44 -33.79 -12.44 -12.49
CA THR A 44 -33.84 -11.63 -11.26
C THR A 44 -32.97 -12.27 -10.20
N LEU A 45 -31.92 -11.58 -9.78
CA LEU A 45 -31.09 -12.00 -8.65
C LEU A 45 -31.69 -11.46 -7.35
N THR A 46 -31.83 -12.33 -6.35
CA THR A 46 -32.32 -12.00 -5.01
C THR A 46 -31.21 -11.62 -4.03
N ALA A 47 -29.96 -11.71 -4.47
CA ALA A 47 -28.76 -11.27 -3.79
C ALA A 47 -27.75 -10.83 -4.86
N PHE A 48 -26.81 -9.96 -4.51
CA PHE A 48 -25.61 -9.81 -5.33
C PHE A 48 -24.92 -11.19 -5.36
N PRO A 49 -24.37 -11.62 -6.51
CA PRO A 49 -23.40 -12.71 -6.46
C PRO A 49 -22.33 -12.28 -5.44
N GLU A 50 -22.00 -13.15 -4.48
CA GLU A 50 -20.79 -12.94 -3.71
C GLU A 50 -19.67 -12.89 -4.74
N MET A 51 -19.10 -11.70 -4.93
CA MET A 51 -17.79 -11.62 -5.52
C MET A 51 -16.93 -12.47 -4.59
N PRO A 52 -16.25 -13.52 -5.11
CA PRO A 52 -15.31 -14.23 -4.27
C PRO A 52 -14.38 -13.17 -3.66
N ASP A 53 -13.94 -13.36 -2.42
CA ASP A 53 -12.75 -12.67 -1.93
C ASP A 53 -11.62 -13.18 -2.82
N LEU A 54 -11.42 -12.51 -3.95
CA LEU A 54 -10.58 -12.94 -5.06
C LEU A 54 -9.17 -12.56 -4.68
N VAL A 55 -8.61 -13.30 -3.73
CA VAL A 55 -7.16 -13.38 -3.60
C VAL A 55 -6.67 -14.15 -4.82
N VAL A 56 -6.20 -13.42 -5.83
CA VAL A 56 -5.52 -13.98 -6.99
C VAL A 56 -4.02 -13.91 -6.76
N GLU A 57 -3.27 -14.88 -7.29
CA GLU A 57 -1.83 -14.98 -7.00
C GLU A 57 -1.08 -13.76 -7.53
N GLU A 58 -1.53 -13.18 -8.64
CA GLU A 58 -0.94 -11.98 -9.22
C GLU A 58 -1.05 -10.75 -8.30
N ASP A 59 -2.14 -10.62 -7.54
CA ASP A 59 -2.30 -9.57 -6.52
C ASP A 59 -1.34 -9.82 -5.35
N LEU A 60 -1.20 -11.09 -4.95
CA LEU A 60 -0.27 -11.47 -3.89
C LEU A 60 1.19 -11.22 -4.29
N ASP A 61 1.57 -11.59 -5.50
CA ASP A 61 2.90 -11.40 -6.04
C ASP A 61 3.24 -9.92 -6.16
N PHE A 62 2.29 -9.09 -6.63
CA PHE A 62 2.46 -7.64 -6.64
C PHE A 62 2.67 -7.08 -5.23
N LEU A 63 1.83 -7.42 -4.25
CA LEU A 63 1.94 -6.87 -2.89
C LEU A 63 3.21 -7.35 -2.18
N ARG A 64 3.57 -8.62 -2.31
CA ARG A 64 4.82 -9.17 -1.75
C ARG A 64 6.04 -8.53 -2.41
N GLY A 65 5.99 -8.36 -3.74
CA GLY A 65 7.04 -7.68 -4.50
C GLY A 65 7.19 -6.22 -4.07
N MET A 66 6.09 -5.47 -4.02
CA MET A 66 6.12 -4.05 -3.67
C MET A 66 6.56 -3.83 -2.22
N LEU A 67 6.22 -4.74 -1.29
CA LEU A 67 6.78 -4.72 0.06
C LEU A 67 8.30 -4.83 0.08
N LEU A 68 8.88 -5.73 -0.71
CA LEU A 68 10.33 -5.90 -0.82
C LEU A 68 10.99 -4.71 -1.52
N HIS A 69 10.32 -4.15 -2.53
CA HIS A 69 10.76 -2.96 -3.26
C HIS A 69 10.82 -1.75 -2.32
N HIS A 70 9.74 -1.44 -1.59
CA HIS A 70 9.72 -0.37 -0.60
C HIS A 70 10.74 -0.57 0.53
N ALA A 71 10.96 -1.82 0.97
CA ALA A 71 11.97 -2.10 1.98
C ALA A 71 13.38 -1.68 1.55
N GLN A 72 13.75 -1.80 0.28
CA GLN A 72 15.04 -1.30 -0.21
C GLN A 72 15.07 0.23 -0.26
N ALA A 73 13.96 0.89 -0.62
CA ALA A 73 13.92 2.35 -0.57
C ALA A 73 14.12 2.87 0.88
N LEU A 74 13.53 2.20 1.89
CA LEU A 74 13.80 2.51 3.29
C LEU A 74 15.26 2.28 3.68
N GLU A 75 15.92 1.25 3.10
CA GLU A 75 17.36 1.05 3.29
C GLU A 75 18.18 2.21 2.69
N MET A 76 17.79 2.70 1.51
CA MET A 76 18.47 3.83 0.86
C MET A 76 18.28 5.13 1.66
N THR A 77 17.05 5.43 2.12
CA THR A 77 16.76 6.65 2.91
C THR A 77 17.44 6.62 4.28
N ALA A 78 17.61 5.44 4.89
CA ALA A 78 18.32 5.26 6.15
C ALA A 78 19.80 5.68 6.10
N LEU A 79 20.40 5.77 4.90
CA LEU A 79 21.78 6.25 4.74
C LEU A 79 21.90 7.77 4.92
N VAL A 80 20.85 8.52 4.61
CA VAL A 80 20.87 9.99 4.44
C VAL A 80 21.41 10.73 5.68
N PRO A 81 21.02 10.41 6.93
CA PRO A 81 21.49 11.14 8.12
C PRO A 81 23.01 11.07 8.35
N GLU A 82 23.67 10.03 7.84
CA GLU A 82 25.09 9.76 8.08
C GLU A 82 25.99 10.09 6.89
N ARG A 83 25.44 10.59 5.78
CA ARG A 83 26.18 10.76 4.52
C ARG A 83 26.48 12.21 4.17
N GLY A 84 26.17 13.15 5.08
CA GLY A 84 26.40 14.57 4.85
C GLY A 84 25.54 15.15 3.73
N ALA A 85 24.36 14.59 3.52
CA ALA A 85 23.41 15.04 2.50
C ALA A 85 22.99 16.50 2.69
N SER A 86 22.61 17.16 1.59
CA SER A 86 22.03 18.51 1.69
C SER A 86 20.70 18.51 2.43
N GLU A 87 20.33 19.64 3.01
CA GLU A 87 19.03 19.81 3.69
C GLU A 87 17.85 19.50 2.76
N GLU A 88 17.98 19.84 1.47
CA GLU A 88 16.95 19.55 0.46
C GLU A 88 16.74 18.04 0.27
N VAL A 89 17.84 17.28 0.11
CA VAL A 89 17.77 15.82 -0.04
C VAL A 89 17.31 15.16 1.26
N ALA A 90 17.76 15.65 2.42
CA ALA A 90 17.33 15.15 3.71
C ALA A 90 15.81 15.27 3.92
N LEU A 91 15.23 16.45 3.64
CA LEU A 91 13.79 16.67 3.75
C LEU A 91 12.98 15.89 2.71
N PHE A 92 13.56 15.65 1.53
CA PHE A 92 12.91 14.84 0.51
C PHE A 92 12.89 13.35 0.93
N ALA A 93 14.03 12.82 1.39
CA ALA A 93 14.14 11.45 1.88
C ALA A 93 13.25 11.18 3.09
N GLU A 94 13.12 12.12 4.03
CA GLU A 94 12.22 11.99 5.19
C GLU A 94 10.76 11.86 4.75
N ARG A 95 10.30 12.67 3.79
CA ARG A 95 8.93 12.59 3.27
C ARG A 95 8.65 11.26 2.58
N MET A 96 9.59 10.82 1.75
CA MET A 96 9.52 9.55 1.05
C MET A 96 9.51 8.37 2.00
N GLN A 97 10.33 8.43 3.07
CA GLN A 97 10.32 7.40 4.11
C GLN A 97 8.93 7.29 4.75
N LEU A 98 8.31 8.42 5.10
CA LEU A 98 6.99 8.44 5.74
C LEU A 98 5.86 7.92 4.84
N SER A 99 5.87 8.26 3.54
CA SER A 99 4.89 7.71 2.59
C SER A 99 5.07 6.20 2.45
N GLN A 100 6.30 5.74 2.20
CA GLN A 100 6.58 4.31 1.98
C GLN A 100 6.36 3.44 3.22
N GLU A 101 6.65 3.94 4.43
CA GLU A 101 6.29 3.25 5.67
C GLU A 101 4.77 3.07 5.80
N GLY A 102 3.98 4.10 5.48
CA GLY A 102 2.52 4.02 5.47
C GLY A 102 1.99 3.00 4.46
N GLU A 103 2.53 2.99 3.24
CA GLU A 103 2.16 2.03 2.20
C GLU A 103 2.53 0.58 2.59
N ILE A 104 3.70 0.38 3.22
CA ILE A 104 4.10 -0.91 3.79
C ILE A 104 3.07 -1.38 4.82
N GLU A 105 2.68 -0.53 5.78
CA GLU A 105 1.71 -0.88 6.81
C GLU A 105 0.38 -1.32 6.19
N LEU A 106 -0.12 -0.56 5.20
CA LEU A 106 -1.33 -0.87 4.46
C LEU A 106 -1.26 -2.24 3.77
N MET A 107 -0.17 -2.52 3.04
CA MET A 107 0.02 -3.81 2.35
C MET A 107 0.15 -4.98 3.33
N GLN A 108 0.88 -4.81 4.42
CA GLN A 108 1.00 -5.85 5.45
C GLN A 108 -0.33 -6.13 6.15
N ASP A 109 -1.12 -5.09 6.43
CA ASP A 109 -2.46 -5.23 7.02
C ASP A 109 -3.37 -6.04 6.09
N TRP A 110 -3.42 -5.69 4.80
CA TRP A 110 -4.25 -6.40 3.82
C TRP A 110 -3.89 -7.88 3.70
N LEU A 111 -2.58 -8.21 3.69
CA LEU A 111 -2.10 -9.60 3.65
C LEU A 111 -2.46 -10.34 4.95
N ARG A 112 -2.26 -9.72 6.12
CA ARG A 112 -2.57 -10.33 7.43
C ARG A 112 -4.07 -10.63 7.59
N GLU A 113 -4.94 -9.74 7.13
CA GLU A 113 -6.39 -9.93 7.15
C GLU A 113 -6.85 -11.15 6.34
N ARG A 114 -6.08 -11.51 5.30
CA ARG A 114 -6.34 -12.65 4.42
C ARG A 114 -5.59 -13.93 4.82
N GLY A 115 -4.85 -13.89 5.93
CA GLY A 115 -4.07 -15.03 6.42
C GLY A 115 -2.83 -15.31 5.57
N GLU A 116 -2.40 -14.36 4.75
CA GLU A 116 -1.22 -14.46 3.92
C GLU A 116 0.05 -14.22 4.74
N PRO A 117 1.16 -14.92 4.44
CA PRO A 117 2.43 -14.67 5.08
C PRO A 117 2.90 -13.23 4.82
N VAL A 118 3.23 -12.51 5.89
CA VAL A 118 3.91 -11.22 5.82
C VAL A 118 5.37 -11.42 6.24
N PHE A 119 6.29 -11.01 5.39
CA PHE A 119 7.71 -11.08 5.67
C PHE A 119 8.10 -10.03 6.73
N ASP A 120 8.99 -10.43 7.64
CA ASP A 120 9.64 -9.49 8.55
C ASP A 120 10.74 -8.74 7.79
N LEU A 121 10.44 -7.50 7.40
CA LEU A 121 11.37 -6.62 6.68
C LEU A 121 12.61 -6.23 7.51
N GLY A 122 12.58 -6.43 8.84
CA GLY A 122 13.70 -6.12 9.74
C GLY A 122 14.69 -7.27 9.96
N SER A 123 14.42 -8.47 9.43
CA SER A 123 15.29 -9.63 9.62
C SER A 123 16.43 -9.66 8.58
N PRO A 124 17.68 -10.06 8.95
CA PRO A 124 18.84 -10.13 8.04
C PRO A 124 18.76 -11.09 6.84
N GLY A 125 17.57 -11.58 6.50
CA GLY A 125 17.27 -12.39 5.33
C GLY A 125 15.94 -12.01 4.65
N GLY A 126 15.33 -10.87 5.01
CA GLY A 126 14.14 -10.33 4.36
C GLY A 126 14.40 -9.91 2.91
N HIS A 127 15.66 -9.64 2.56
CA HIS A 127 16.13 -9.39 1.20
C HIS A 127 16.66 -10.67 0.54
N ALA A 128 16.00 -11.81 0.77
CA ALA A 128 16.32 -13.01 0.00
C ALA A 128 15.93 -12.73 -1.46
N HIS A 129 16.91 -12.31 -2.26
CA HIS A 129 16.89 -12.44 -3.71
C HIS A 129 16.62 -13.92 -3.99
N GLY A 130 15.35 -14.27 -4.16
CA GLY A 130 14.96 -15.60 -4.59
C GLY A 130 15.62 -15.90 -5.94
N ASP A 131 15.68 -17.16 -6.32
CA ASP A 131 16.24 -17.62 -7.62
C ASP A 131 15.45 -17.11 -8.85
N GLY A 132 14.60 -16.08 -8.70
CA GLY A 132 13.84 -15.41 -9.73
C GLY A 132 14.61 -14.26 -10.38
N GLU A 133 14.07 -13.75 -11.49
CA GLU A 133 14.57 -12.54 -12.13
C GLU A 133 14.53 -11.36 -11.13
N PRO A 134 15.55 -10.49 -11.10
CA PRO A 134 15.55 -9.33 -10.22
C PRO A 134 14.35 -8.43 -10.55
N MET A 135 13.64 -7.97 -9.51
CA MET A 135 12.54 -7.02 -9.68
C MET A 135 13.03 -5.75 -10.40
N PRO A 136 12.21 -5.14 -11.27
CA PRO A 136 12.55 -3.89 -11.94
C PRO A 136 12.99 -2.81 -10.94
N GLY A 137 14.03 -2.03 -11.27
CA GLY A 137 14.48 -0.89 -10.48
C GLY A 137 15.21 -1.20 -9.17
N ILE A 138 15.21 -2.46 -8.69
CA ILE A 138 15.95 -2.84 -7.48
C ILE A 138 17.46 -2.62 -7.69
N LEU A 139 18.11 -1.92 -6.74
CA LEU A 139 19.54 -1.77 -6.75
C LEU A 139 20.20 -3.11 -6.47
N THR A 140 21.21 -3.43 -7.28
CA THR A 140 22.14 -4.53 -7.02
C THR A 140 23.00 -4.24 -5.79
N ASP A 141 23.61 -5.29 -5.23
CA ASP A 141 24.59 -5.16 -4.14
C ASP A 141 25.72 -4.17 -4.47
N ALA A 142 26.15 -4.14 -5.73
CA ALA A 142 27.20 -3.23 -6.18
C ALA A 142 26.73 -1.77 -6.18
N GLN A 143 25.52 -1.49 -6.65
CA GLN A 143 24.93 -0.14 -6.65
C GLN A 143 24.63 0.33 -5.21
N MET A 144 24.11 -0.56 -4.35
CA MET A 144 23.96 -0.26 -2.93
C MET A 144 25.31 -0.01 -2.25
N ALA A 145 26.36 -0.75 -2.60
CA ALA A 145 27.71 -0.50 -2.07
C ALA A 145 28.28 0.85 -2.54
N GLU A 146 28.05 1.21 -3.80
CA GLU A 146 28.41 2.52 -4.37
C GLU A 146 27.70 3.65 -3.61
N LEU A 147 26.37 3.57 -3.46
CA LEU A 147 25.59 4.55 -2.70
C LEU A 147 26.06 4.66 -1.24
N ARG A 148 26.34 3.53 -0.58
CA ARG A 148 26.83 3.52 0.81
C ARG A 148 28.20 4.18 0.98
N ALA A 149 29.03 4.18 -0.06
CA ALA A 149 30.39 4.72 -0.02
C ALA A 149 30.46 6.22 -0.35
N ALA A 150 29.43 6.78 -0.99
CA ALA A 150 29.37 8.18 -1.37
C ALA A 150 29.10 9.10 -0.16
N GLU A 151 29.55 10.35 -0.22
CA GLU A 151 29.29 11.37 0.81
C GLU A 151 28.99 12.74 0.16
N GLY A 152 28.31 13.62 0.88
CA GLY A 152 28.07 15.01 0.47
C GLY A 152 27.31 15.12 -0.85
N GLU A 153 27.76 16.01 -1.74
CA GLU A 153 27.13 16.26 -3.04
C GLU A 153 27.12 15.03 -3.98
N GLU A 154 28.12 14.15 -3.84
CA GLU A 154 28.18 12.89 -4.59
C GLU A 154 27.09 11.94 -4.11
N PHE A 155 26.91 11.82 -2.79
CA PHE A 155 25.81 11.04 -2.20
C PHE A 155 24.45 11.58 -2.62
N ASP A 156 24.24 12.90 -2.54
CA ASP A 156 23.00 13.54 -2.99
C ASP A 156 22.67 13.15 -4.44
N THR A 157 23.67 13.21 -5.33
CA THR A 157 23.47 12.90 -6.75
C THR A 157 23.15 11.43 -6.95
N LEU A 158 23.94 10.52 -6.36
CA LEU A 158 23.72 9.08 -6.50
C LEU A 158 22.40 8.64 -5.87
N PHE A 159 22.04 9.18 -4.71
CA PHE A 159 20.75 8.90 -4.05
C PHE A 159 19.59 9.23 -5.00
N LEU A 160 19.59 10.42 -5.60
CA LEU A 160 18.54 10.85 -6.52
C LEU A 160 18.52 10.04 -7.82
N GLN A 161 19.69 9.68 -8.37
CA GLN A 161 19.77 8.88 -9.59
C GLN A 161 19.25 7.47 -9.37
N TYR A 162 19.67 6.81 -8.30
CA TYR A 162 19.24 5.46 -7.98
C TYR A 162 17.78 5.42 -7.51
N MET A 163 17.34 6.39 -6.71
CA MET A 163 15.95 6.43 -6.27
C MET A 163 15.00 6.71 -7.44
N TYR A 164 15.42 7.49 -8.44
CA TYR A 164 14.63 7.62 -9.67
C TYR A 164 14.48 6.29 -10.42
N MET A 165 15.59 5.57 -10.63
CA MET A 165 15.57 4.24 -11.27
C MET A 165 14.72 3.23 -10.47
N HIS A 166 14.79 3.30 -9.14
CA HIS A 166 13.97 2.50 -8.23
C HIS A 166 12.48 2.80 -8.41
N HIS A 167 12.09 4.08 -8.44
CA HIS A 167 10.70 4.48 -8.69
C HIS A 167 10.19 4.08 -10.07
N GLU A 168 11.03 4.16 -11.11
CA GLU A 168 10.69 3.58 -12.42
C GLU A 168 10.32 2.10 -12.30
N GLY A 169 11.01 1.37 -11.41
CA GLY A 169 10.76 -0.05 -11.14
C GLY A 169 9.37 -0.31 -10.58
N ALA A 170 8.97 0.48 -9.58
CA ALA A 170 7.62 0.43 -9.03
C ALA A 170 6.54 0.69 -10.09
N LEU A 171 6.78 1.63 -11.01
CA LEU A 171 5.83 1.91 -12.11
C LEU A 171 5.72 0.74 -13.10
N VAL A 172 6.82 0.03 -13.37
CA VAL A 172 6.80 -1.20 -14.18
C VAL A 172 5.98 -2.28 -13.47
N MET A 173 6.17 -2.48 -12.17
CA MET A 173 5.41 -3.48 -11.40
C MET A 173 3.91 -3.18 -11.38
N VAL A 174 3.51 -1.90 -11.29
CA VAL A 174 2.10 -1.49 -11.39
C VAL A 174 1.54 -1.75 -12.79
N ASP A 175 2.31 -1.49 -13.85
CA ASP A 175 1.91 -1.78 -15.23
C ASP A 175 1.75 -3.29 -15.48
N GLU A 176 2.65 -4.11 -14.93
CA GLU A 176 2.61 -5.56 -14.99
C GLU A 176 1.36 -6.13 -14.30
N LEU A 177 1.02 -5.63 -13.10
CA LEU A 177 -0.21 -5.99 -12.38
C LEU A 177 -1.45 -5.79 -13.27
N PHE A 178 -1.60 -4.60 -13.86
CA PHE A 178 -2.78 -4.30 -14.67
C PHE A 178 -2.76 -5.00 -16.05
N THR A 179 -1.58 -5.24 -16.62
CA THR A 179 -1.42 -6.02 -17.85
C THR A 179 -1.83 -7.47 -17.67
N ALA A 180 -1.62 -8.03 -16.48
CA ALA A 180 -2.08 -9.38 -16.11
C ALA A 180 -3.60 -9.47 -15.88
N GLU A 181 -4.36 -8.39 -16.08
CA GLU A 181 -5.79 -8.28 -15.72
C GLU A 181 -6.06 -8.51 -14.22
N ALA A 182 -5.03 -8.38 -13.38
CA ALA A 182 -5.11 -8.42 -11.92
C ALA A 182 -5.48 -7.04 -11.36
N GLY A 183 -5.38 -6.85 -10.04
CA GLY A 183 -5.75 -5.62 -9.35
C GLY A 183 -7.25 -5.31 -9.44
N GLN A 184 -8.09 -6.35 -9.50
CA GLN A 184 -9.55 -6.20 -9.57
C GLN A 184 -10.19 -6.05 -8.18
N ASP A 185 -9.49 -6.49 -7.13
CA ASP A 185 -9.85 -6.12 -5.77
C ASP A 185 -9.74 -4.60 -5.61
N SER A 186 -10.80 -3.97 -5.09
CA SER A 186 -10.87 -2.51 -5.01
C SER A 186 -9.78 -1.91 -4.14
N TRP A 187 -9.29 -2.64 -3.14
CA TRP A 187 -8.21 -2.17 -2.29
C TRP A 187 -6.87 -2.28 -3.02
N VAL A 188 -6.60 -3.41 -3.69
CA VAL A 188 -5.38 -3.62 -4.50
C VAL A 188 -5.30 -2.59 -5.63
N PHE A 189 -6.42 -2.33 -6.31
CA PHE A 189 -6.51 -1.27 -7.32
C PHE A 189 -6.11 0.09 -6.75
N ASN A 190 -6.64 0.46 -5.59
CA ASN A 190 -6.40 1.76 -5.00
C ASN A 190 -4.95 1.93 -4.55
N ILE A 191 -4.37 0.94 -3.86
CA ILE A 191 -2.96 1.03 -3.44
C ILE A 191 -2.02 1.09 -4.64
N ALA A 192 -2.28 0.31 -5.71
CA ALA A 192 -1.47 0.36 -6.93
C ALA A 192 -1.55 1.74 -7.62
N LYS A 193 -2.74 2.38 -7.60
CA LYS A 193 -2.93 3.74 -8.13
C LYS A 193 -2.30 4.82 -7.25
N GLU A 194 -2.29 4.63 -5.94
CA GLU A 194 -1.63 5.52 -4.99
C GLU A 194 -0.11 5.49 -5.20
N VAL A 195 0.49 4.30 -5.21
CA VAL A 195 1.90 4.09 -5.55
C VAL A 195 2.24 4.74 -6.91
N ASP A 196 1.48 4.46 -7.97
CA ASP A 196 1.75 5.07 -9.29
C ASP A 196 1.70 6.61 -9.28
N SER A 197 0.80 7.20 -8.50
CA SER A 197 0.67 8.66 -8.38
C SER A 197 1.83 9.26 -7.60
N ASP A 198 2.11 8.72 -6.42
CA ASP A 198 3.08 9.29 -5.48
C ASP A 198 4.51 9.12 -6.01
N GLN A 199 4.84 7.93 -6.55
CA GLN A 199 6.14 7.69 -7.16
C GLN A 199 6.41 8.65 -8.33
N ARG A 200 5.40 8.99 -9.15
CA ARG A 200 5.56 9.98 -10.23
C ARG A 200 5.84 11.39 -9.72
N ILE A 201 5.17 11.81 -8.65
CA ILE A 201 5.40 13.12 -8.03
C ILE A 201 6.83 13.19 -7.47
N GLU A 202 7.28 12.12 -6.82
CA GLU A 202 8.64 12.01 -6.30
C GLU A 202 9.68 12.00 -7.42
N MET A 203 9.43 11.27 -8.51
CA MET A 203 10.27 11.28 -9.72
C MET A 203 10.42 12.68 -10.33
N ASP A 204 9.32 13.43 -10.48
CA ASP A 204 9.37 14.81 -10.99
C ASP A 204 10.23 15.71 -10.10
N ARG A 205 10.14 15.50 -8.77
CA ARG A 205 10.95 16.25 -7.80
C ARG A 205 12.43 15.86 -7.90
N MET A 206 12.75 14.57 -8.06
CA MET A 206 14.11 14.09 -8.27
C MET A 206 14.73 14.67 -9.55
N LEU A 207 13.99 14.69 -10.66
CA LEU A 207 14.44 15.29 -11.92
C LEU A 207 14.80 16.76 -11.76
N ALA A 208 13.99 17.53 -11.03
CA ALA A 208 14.30 18.93 -10.76
C ALA A 208 15.61 19.08 -9.97
N MET A 209 15.79 18.31 -8.89
CA MET A 209 16.99 18.35 -8.05
C MET A 209 18.25 17.87 -8.79
N LEU A 210 18.12 16.89 -9.68
CA LEU A 210 19.20 16.42 -10.56
C LEU A 210 19.59 17.46 -11.60
N ALA A 211 18.62 18.16 -12.19
CA ALA A 211 18.87 19.22 -13.16
C ALA A 211 19.66 20.39 -12.54
N GLU A 212 19.36 20.77 -11.29
CA GLU A 212 20.11 21.77 -10.54
C GLU A 212 21.57 21.34 -10.27
N ARG A 213 21.81 20.03 -10.18
CA ARG A 213 23.14 19.41 -10.02
C ARG A 213 23.85 19.12 -11.35
N GLY A 214 23.21 19.40 -12.49
CA GLY A 214 23.76 19.08 -13.81
C GLY A 214 23.89 17.58 -14.09
N ALA A 215 23.10 16.76 -13.39
CA ALA A 215 23.09 15.30 -13.49
C ALA A 215 21.84 14.80 -14.25
N GLN A 216 21.88 13.56 -14.72
CA GLN A 216 20.74 12.85 -15.31
C GLN A 216 20.42 11.63 -14.45
N PRO A 217 19.16 11.17 -14.39
CA PRO A 217 18.82 9.97 -13.65
C PRO A 217 19.45 8.72 -14.29
N PHE A 218 19.58 7.65 -13.50
CA PHE A 218 19.74 6.32 -14.07
C PHE A 218 18.37 5.77 -14.50
N THR A 219 18.35 4.93 -15.53
CA THR A 219 17.11 4.29 -15.99
C THR A 219 17.25 2.77 -15.99
N ILE A 220 16.12 2.07 -15.94
CA ILE A 220 16.10 0.61 -16.01
C ILE A 220 16.69 0.15 -17.34
N GLY A 221 17.79 -0.60 -17.28
CA GLY A 221 18.46 -1.16 -18.47
C GLY A 221 19.52 -0.26 -19.13
N GLY A 222 19.85 0.90 -18.55
CA GLY A 222 20.92 1.77 -19.06
C GLY A 222 20.99 3.13 -18.39
#